data_AF-A0A392P896-F1
#
_entry.id   AF-A0A392P896-F1
#
_cell.length_a   1.000
_cell.length_b   1.000
_cell.length_c   1.000
_cell.angle_alpha   90.00
_cell.angle_beta   90.00
_cell.angle_gamma   90.00
#
_symmetry.space_group_name_H-M   'P 1'
#
loop_
_entity.id
_entity.type
_entity.pdbx_description
1 polymer ?
#
loop_
_entity_poly.entity_id
_entity_poly.type
_entity_poly.pdbx_seq_one_letter_code
_entity_poly.pdbx_strand_id
1 'polypeptide(L)' 'MEEAAKMVRNSGQIVPTAKYCVTGATGYIGSWLVEALLQRGCTVHATVRDL' A
#
# COMPACT_ATOMS: atom_id res chain seq x y z
N MET A 1 14.79 -10.05 -19.61
CA MET A 1 14.42 -8.81 -18.90
C MET A 1 13.21 -8.26 -19.65
N GLU A 2 12.03 -8.72 -19.26
CA GLU A 2 10.76 -8.49 -19.97
C GLU A 2 9.86 -7.71 -19.00
N GLU A 3 9.81 -6.39 -19.13
CA GLU A 3 8.95 -5.61 -20.04
C GLU A 3 7.51 -5.46 -19.50
N ALA A 4 7.28 -4.33 -18.83
CA ALA A 4 6.18 -3.39 -19.02
C ALA A 4 4.73 -3.84 -19.34
N ALA A 5 4.29 -5.06 -19.03
CA ALA A 5 2.94 -5.51 -19.37
C ALA A 5 2.10 -5.98 -18.16
N LYS A 6 1.56 -5.02 -17.40
CA LYS A 6 0.12 -5.07 -17.07
C LYS A 6 -0.44 -3.68 -16.78
N MET A 7 -0.69 -3.02 -17.90
CA MET A 7 -1.54 -1.85 -18.08
C MET A 7 -2.96 -2.13 -17.54
N VAL A 8 -3.42 -1.24 -16.64
CA VAL A 8 -4.80 -0.74 -16.52
C VAL A 8 -5.93 -1.69 -16.06
N ARG A 9 -6.48 -1.35 -14.88
CA ARG A 9 -7.84 -1.61 -14.34
C ARG A 9 -8.18 -3.04 -13.92
N ASN A 10 -7.98 -3.29 -12.63
CA ASN A 10 -9.12 -3.68 -11.79
C ASN A 10 -9.04 -2.86 -10.50
N SER A 11 -9.81 -1.79 -10.41
CA SER A 11 -9.77 -0.75 -9.36
C SER A 11 -10.07 -1.26 -7.94
N GLY A 12 -10.21 -2.58 -7.76
CA GLY A 12 -10.48 -3.23 -6.48
C GLY A 12 -9.74 -4.56 -6.26
N GLN A 13 -8.82 -4.97 -7.14
CA GLN A 13 -8.04 -6.19 -6.91
C GLN A 13 -6.80 -5.89 -6.06
N ILE A 14 -7.03 -5.89 -4.76
CA ILE A 14 -6.01 -6.00 -3.74
C ILE A 14 -5.34 -7.36 -3.89
N VAL A 15 -4.14 -7.38 -4.47
CA VAL A 15 -3.37 -8.62 -4.50
C VAL A 15 -2.82 -8.85 -3.07
N PRO A 16 -3.16 -9.94 -2.39
CA PRO A 16 -2.75 -10.17 -0.99
C PRO A 16 -1.23 -10.26 -0.83
N THR A 17 -0.49 -10.35 -1.93
CA THR A 17 0.99 -10.37 -1.94
C THR A 17 1.62 -9.02 -2.31
N ALA A 18 0.83 -7.96 -2.58
CA ALA A 18 1.39 -6.64 -2.86
C ALA A 18 1.98 -6.02 -1.61
N LYS A 19 3.14 -5.39 -1.79
CA LYS A 19 3.83 -4.59 -0.78
C LYS A 19 3.56 -3.11 -1.07
N TYR A 20 3.01 -2.40 -0.10
CA TYR A 20 2.74 -0.96 -0.18
C TYR A 20 3.70 -0.19 0.74
N CYS A 21 4.16 0.98 0.30
CA CYS A 21 4.92 1.92 1.13
C CYS A 21 4.03 3.13 1.41
N VAL A 22 3.80 3.44 2.69
CA VAL A 22 2.98 4.57 3.12
C VAL A 22 3.87 5.57 3.85
N THR A 23 3.99 6.76 3.27
CA THR A 23 4.64 7.91 3.90
C THR A 23 3.60 8.73 4.65
N GLY A 24 3.96 9.31 5.80
CA GLY A 24 2.99 10.00 6.66
C GLY A 24 1.97 9.04 7.29
N ALA A 25 2.37 7.79 7.54
CA ALA A 25 1.51 6.76 8.13
C ALA A 25 0.98 7.11 9.53
N THR A 26 1.63 8.05 10.23
CA THR A 26 1.19 8.59 11.53
C THR A 26 0.15 9.70 11.41
N GLY A 27 -0.09 10.24 10.21
CA GLY A 27 -1.08 11.28 9.97
C GLY A 27 -2.49 10.72 9.92
N TYR A 28 -3.50 11.59 10.10
CA TYR A 28 -4.91 11.20 10.15
C TYR A 28 -5.34 10.34 8.94
N ILE A 29 -4.99 10.72 7.72
CA ILE A 29 -5.36 9.92 6.54
C ILE A 29 -4.47 8.68 6.40
N GLY A 30 -3.18 8.82 6.72
CA GLY A 30 -2.20 7.75 6.59
C GLY A 30 -2.52 6.55 7.48
N SER A 31 -2.96 6.79 8.71
CA SER A 31 -3.29 5.71 9.65
C SER A 31 -4.47 4.88 9.17
N TRP A 32 -5.53 5.52 8.68
CA TRP A 32 -6.70 4.84 8.12
C TRP A 32 -6.37 4.08 6.83
N LEU A 33 -5.49 4.62 5.99
CA LEU A 33 -5.03 3.93 4.79
C LEU A 33 -4.24 2.65 5.14
N VAL A 34 -3.36 2.71 6.14
CA VAL A 34 -2.61 1.54 6.60
C VAL A 34 -3.56 0.48 7.14
N GLU A 35 -4.51 0.85 8.01
CA GLU A 35 -5.52 -0.08 8.53
C GLU A 35 -6.30 -0.75 7.40
N ALA A 36 -6.78 0.05 6.44
CA ALA A 36 -7.54 -0.41 5.30
C ALA A 36 -6.74 -1.39 4.41
N LEU A 37 -5.43 -1.20 4.25
CA LEU A 37 -4.56 -2.10 3.47
C LEU A 37 -4.23 -3.39 4.24
N LEU A 38 -4.05 -3.31 5.57
CA LEU A 38 -3.81 -4.48 6.41
C LEU A 38 -5.04 -5.38 6.50
N GLN A 39 -6.25 -4.82 6.64
CA GLN A 39 -7.51 -5.58 6.62
C GLN A 39 -7.71 -6.34 5.30
N ARG A 40 -7.09 -5.87 4.23
CA ARG A 40 -7.11 -6.47 2.89
C ARG A 40 -6.02 -7.55 2.70
N GLY A 41 -5.25 -7.85 3.75
CA GLY A 41 -4.20 -8.85 3.73
C GLY A 41 -2.93 -8.40 3.01
N CYS A 42 -2.79 -7.10 2.70
CA CYS A 42 -1.60 -6.57 2.05
C CYS A 42 -0.45 -6.38 3.06
N THR A 43 0.79 -6.41 2.57
CA THR A 43 1.95 -6.04 3.39
C THR A 43 2.20 -4.55 3.26
N VAL A 44 2.37 -3.84 4.38
CA VAL A 44 2.55 -2.39 4.40
C VAL A 44 3.82 -2.00 5.15
N HIS A 45 4.65 -1.15 4.54
CA HIS A 45 5.73 -0.43 5.19
C HIS A 45 5.26 0.98 5.52
N ALA A 46 4.96 1.22 6.80
CA ALA A 46 4.62 2.53 7.33
C ALA A 46 5.91 3.27 7.71
N THR A 47 6.24 4.35 7.00
CA THR A 47 7.43 5.15 7.33
C THR A 47 7.08 6.26 8.32
N VAL A 48 7.95 6.40 9.32
CA VAL A 48 7.89 7.44 10.35
C VAL A 48 9.11 8.35 10.19
N ARG A 49 8.95 9.64 10.53
CA ARG A 49 10.08 10.56 10.64
C ARG A 49 10.62 10.47 12.05
N ASP A 50 11.90 10.15 12.17
CA ASP A 50 12.67 10.29 13.40
C ASP A 50 13.14 11.75 13.53
N LEU A 51 12.99 12.37 14.71
CA LEU A 51 13.28 13.80 14.96
C LEU A 51 14.44 13.96 15.93
#